data_AF-A0A8J4PUW8-F1
#
_entry.id   AF-A0A8J4PUW8-F1
#
_cell.length_a   1.000
_cell.length_b   1.000
_cell.length_c   1.000
_cell.angle_alpha   90.00
_cell.angle_beta   90.00
_cell.angle_gamma   90.00
#
_symmetry.space_group_name_H-M   'P 1'
#
loop_
_entity.id
_entity.type
_entity.pdbx_description
1 polymer ?
#
loop_
_entity_poly.entity_id
_entity_poly.type
_entity_poly.pdbx_seq_one_letter_code
_entity_poly.pdbx_strand_id
1 'polypeptide(L)'
;MTKTLIGLLLLIIWSVVLVECTINPPKGIDGRPKKNHHNNDGVPGGLNQGTFPNVGVLQYYYLYYVSTQCFASPCPQFYVKASNTIERRLPIINAYFPDGVNTTEFLFQKDNYIVLFGMVVPHEQYSGNYNIQIFRAYKGMPLTNSISPHLDLFAIGDNGVRGVKAPCPNIYVGLVNTNANFTMIGVTEPYTSTVTRFDKAWYNGRFYSPNALLVQGSFDDSGVFNIAHSFVLLPDPLYGCPLISNPLCEGNSVNVYIRDSNRCLHSDGCTTPGFCSLIVPSCSPGYRLVSYPARPNGCPSFVCECNFLSQIS
;
A
#
# COMPACT_ATOMS: atom_id res chain seq x y z
N MET A 1 38.28 -6.98 -55.03
CA MET A 1 36.93 -6.39 -55.09
C MET A 1 36.06 -6.90 -53.94
N THR A 2 36.42 -6.58 -52.69
CA THR A 2 35.80 -7.22 -51.51
C THR A 2 35.71 -6.30 -50.28
N LYS A 3 35.82 -4.98 -50.46
CA LYS A 3 35.73 -3.99 -49.36
C LYS A 3 34.51 -3.06 -49.43
N THR A 4 33.64 -3.21 -50.43
CA THR A 4 32.51 -2.29 -50.65
C THR A 4 31.16 -2.85 -50.18
N LEU A 5 31.07 -4.13 -49.79
CA LEU A 5 29.79 -4.75 -49.40
C LEU A 5 29.45 -4.68 -47.90
N ILE A 6 30.41 -4.33 -47.03
CA ILE A 6 30.19 -4.28 -45.57
C ILE A 6 29.59 -2.94 -45.13
N GLY A 7 29.80 -1.87 -45.91
CA GLY A 7 29.24 -0.54 -45.61
C GLY A 7 27.73 -0.40 -45.82
N LEU A 8 27.13 -1.20 -46.71
CA LEU A 8 25.71 -1.10 -47.03
C LEU A 8 24.82 -1.90 -46.04
N LEU A 9 25.36 -2.95 -45.40
CA LEU A 9 24.61 -3.73 -44.41
C LEU A 9 24.44 -3.00 -43.07
N LEU A 10 25.35 -2.08 -42.72
CA LEU A 10 25.24 -1.28 -41.49
C LEU A 10 24.29 -0.08 -41.61
N LEU A 11 23.98 0.38 -42.84
CA LEU A 11 23.01 1.46 -43.08
C LEU A 11 21.55 0.97 -43.11
N ILE A 12 21.32 -0.31 -43.43
CA ILE A 12 19.97 -0.91 -43.40
C ILE A 12 19.57 -1.33 -41.98
N ILE A 13 20.54 -1.64 -41.11
CA ILE A 13 20.25 -1.94 -39.68
C ILE A 13 19.92 -0.67 -38.88
N TRP A 14 20.35 0.52 -39.34
CA TRP A 14 19.99 1.80 -38.72
C TRP A 14 18.61 2.34 -39.14
N SER A 15 17.98 1.79 -40.17
CA SER A 15 16.71 2.28 -40.72
C SER A 15 15.49 1.39 -40.39
N VAL A 16 15.67 0.31 -39.61
CA VAL A 16 14.58 -0.61 -39.20
C VAL A 16 14.20 -0.47 -37.71
N VAL A 17 14.83 0.46 -36.97
CA VAL A 17 14.45 0.77 -35.57
C VAL A 17 13.96 2.23 -35.46
N LEU A 18 12.99 2.56 -36.31
CA LEU A 18 12.13 3.73 -36.17
C LEU A 18 10.69 3.24 -36.32
N VAL A 19 10.28 2.35 -35.40
CA VAL A 19 8.86 2.21 -35.10
C VAL A 19 8.49 3.47 -34.34
N GLU A 20 8.02 4.46 -35.09
CA GLU A 20 7.26 5.57 -34.54
C GLU A 20 6.14 4.96 -33.71
N CYS A 21 6.28 5.04 -32.39
CA CYS A 21 5.15 4.95 -31.48
C CYS A 21 4.31 6.22 -31.68
N THR A 22 3.64 6.33 -32.82
CA THR A 22 2.42 7.14 -32.97
C THR A 22 1.34 6.43 -32.17
N ILE A 23 1.47 6.51 -30.86
CA ILE A 23 0.33 6.31 -29.96
C ILE A 23 -0.59 7.47 -30.31
N ASN A 24 -1.60 7.19 -31.13
CA ASN A 24 -2.80 8.02 -31.14
C ASN A 24 -3.21 8.15 -29.67
N PRO A 25 -3.17 9.36 -29.08
CA PRO A 25 -3.67 9.52 -27.73
C PRO A 25 -5.10 8.97 -27.74
N PRO A 26 -5.47 8.06 -26.81
CA PRO A 26 -6.86 7.67 -26.69
C PRO A 26 -7.66 8.97 -26.60
N LYS A 27 -8.62 9.14 -27.52
CA LYS A 27 -9.48 10.34 -27.59
C LYS A 27 -9.85 10.72 -26.17
N GLY A 28 -9.42 11.91 -25.76
CA GLY A 28 -9.55 12.39 -24.39
C GLY A 28 -10.97 12.17 -23.90
N ILE A 29 -11.15 11.13 -23.10
CA ILE A 29 -12.24 11.09 -22.15
C ILE A 29 -11.81 12.13 -21.14
N ASP A 30 -12.41 13.32 -21.21
CA ASP A 30 -12.33 14.36 -20.20
C ASP A 30 -13.05 13.83 -18.94
N GLY A 31 -12.51 12.75 -18.39
CA GLY A 31 -13.01 11.99 -17.26
C GLY A 31 -12.40 12.50 -15.97
N ARG A 32 -12.04 13.79 -15.92
CA ARG A 32 -11.68 14.42 -14.66
C ARG A 32 -12.88 14.24 -13.72
N PRO A 33 -12.72 13.54 -12.59
CA PRO A 33 -13.80 13.40 -11.64
C PRO A 33 -14.15 14.81 -11.18
N LYS A 34 -15.35 15.29 -11.52
CA LYS A 34 -15.86 16.52 -10.93
C LYS A 34 -15.88 16.29 -9.42
N LYS A 35 -15.18 17.14 -8.65
CA LYS A 35 -15.19 17.15 -7.19
C LYS A 35 -16.63 17.30 -6.69
N ASN A 36 -17.33 16.18 -6.50
CA ASN A 36 -18.59 16.17 -5.78
C ASN A 36 -18.25 16.00 -4.30
N HIS A 37 -18.03 17.13 -3.61
CA HIS A 37 -17.96 17.15 -2.15
C HIS A 37 -19.33 16.77 -1.57
N HIS A 38 -19.52 15.50 -1.24
CA HIS A 38 -20.68 15.04 -0.47
C HIS A 38 -20.41 15.23 1.03
N ASN A 39 -20.78 16.41 1.55
CA ASN A 39 -20.99 16.60 2.99
C ASN A 39 -22.40 16.12 3.34
N ASN A 40 -22.52 14.98 4.06
CA ASN A 40 -23.77 14.55 4.68
C ASN A 40 -23.49 13.63 5.87
N ASP A 41 -23.13 14.23 7.01
CA ASP A 41 -23.12 13.55 8.32
C ASP A 41 -24.47 13.78 9.01
N GLY A 42 -25.52 13.14 8.48
CA GLY A 42 -26.81 13.02 9.14
C GLY A 42 -26.87 11.69 9.91
N VAL A 43 -27.00 11.75 11.23
CA VAL A 43 -27.27 10.57 12.08
C VAL A 43 -28.63 9.95 11.65
N PRO A 44 -28.71 8.66 11.31
CA PRO A 44 -29.93 8.08 10.75
C PRO A 44 -30.93 7.69 11.85
N GLY A 45 -31.98 8.50 12.03
CA GLY A 45 -33.24 8.06 12.61
C GLY A 45 -34.14 7.46 11.51
N GLY A 46 -34.39 6.15 11.54
CA GLY A 46 -35.34 5.47 10.65
C GLY A 46 -34.79 4.22 9.96
N LEU A 47 -35.16 3.05 10.47
CA LEU A 47 -34.94 1.73 9.89
C LEU A 47 -35.97 1.44 8.80
N ASN A 48 -35.79 1.99 7.60
CA ASN A 48 -36.39 1.38 6.42
C ASN A 48 -35.51 0.17 6.04
N GLN A 49 -36.12 -1.03 6.03
CA GLN A 49 -35.50 -2.29 5.60
C GLN A 49 -35.30 -2.31 4.07
N GLY A 50 -34.57 -1.32 3.53
CA GLY A 50 -34.09 -1.36 2.17
C GLY A 50 -33.15 -2.55 2.00
N THR A 51 -33.38 -3.35 0.97
CA THR A 51 -32.47 -4.41 0.55
C THR A 51 -31.05 -3.85 0.41
N PHE A 52 -30.11 -4.36 1.22
CA PHE A 52 -28.71 -3.95 1.16
C PHE A 52 -28.08 -4.51 -0.13
N PRO A 53 -27.74 -3.66 -1.12
CA PRO A 53 -27.49 -4.13 -2.49
C PRO A 53 -26.19 -4.94 -2.66
N ASN A 54 -25.33 -5.06 -1.64
CA ASN A 54 -23.97 -5.59 -1.78
C ASN A 54 -23.64 -6.80 -0.89
N VAL A 55 -24.63 -7.44 -0.28
CA VAL A 55 -24.38 -8.69 0.47
C VAL A 55 -23.97 -9.79 -0.53
N GLY A 56 -22.89 -10.51 -0.23
CA GLY A 56 -22.35 -11.55 -1.11
C GLY A 56 -21.44 -11.05 -2.24
N VAL A 57 -21.05 -9.77 -2.24
CA VAL A 57 -20.15 -9.20 -3.26
C VAL A 57 -18.76 -8.95 -2.66
N LEU A 58 -17.71 -9.30 -3.42
CA LEU A 58 -16.32 -8.97 -3.09
C LEU A 58 -16.08 -7.47 -3.23
N GLN A 59 -15.75 -6.80 -2.13
CA GLN A 59 -15.52 -5.36 -2.10
C GLN A 59 -14.44 -4.99 -1.07
N TYR A 60 -13.95 -3.76 -1.17
CA TYR A 60 -13.18 -3.09 -0.13
C TYR A 60 -14.11 -2.42 0.88
N TYR A 61 -13.84 -2.64 2.16
CA TYR A 61 -14.62 -2.11 3.28
C TYR A 61 -13.71 -1.41 4.28
N TYR A 62 -14.13 -0.26 4.78
CA TYR A 62 -13.57 0.31 6.01
C TYR A 62 -14.12 -0.41 7.22
N LEU A 63 -13.24 -0.82 8.14
CA LEU A 63 -13.61 -1.38 9.44
C LEU A 63 -13.63 -0.27 10.50
N TYR A 64 -14.71 -0.22 11.27
CA TYR A 64 -14.91 0.69 12.38
C TYR A 64 -15.10 -0.10 13.66
N TYR A 65 -14.40 0.28 14.71
CA TYR A 65 -14.61 -0.26 16.06
C TYR A 65 -15.49 0.69 16.87
N VAL A 66 -16.47 0.14 17.57
CA VAL A 66 -17.31 0.87 18.52
C VAL A 66 -17.22 0.14 19.86
N SER A 67 -16.81 0.88 20.90
CA SER A 67 -16.81 0.36 22.25
C SER A 67 -18.23 0.33 22.78
N THR A 68 -18.91 -0.79 22.57
CA THR A 68 -20.28 -1.03 23.04
C THR A 68 -20.24 -1.90 24.28
N GLN A 69 -20.74 -1.39 25.41
CA GLN A 69 -21.09 -2.23 26.56
C GLN A 69 -22.43 -2.89 26.26
N CYS A 70 -22.50 -4.20 26.48
CA CYS A 70 -23.60 -4.99 25.96
C CYS A 70 -24.20 -5.86 27.04
N PHE A 71 -25.54 -5.86 27.13
CA PHE A 71 -26.30 -6.58 28.15
C PHE A 71 -26.91 -7.89 27.62
N ALA A 72 -27.07 -8.01 26.30
CA ALA A 72 -27.64 -9.19 25.64
C ALA A 72 -27.02 -9.38 24.25
N SER A 73 -26.83 -10.64 23.85
CA SER A 73 -26.32 -11.02 22.52
C SER A 73 -27.34 -10.75 21.41
N PRO A 74 -26.90 -10.39 20.18
CA PRO A 74 -25.53 -10.20 19.74
C PRO A 74 -25.00 -8.79 19.98
N CYS A 75 -23.68 -8.67 20.16
CA CYS A 75 -23.00 -7.45 20.56
C CYS A 75 -21.93 -7.05 19.55
N PRO A 76 -22.32 -6.59 18.34
CA PRO A 76 -21.36 -6.17 17.33
C PRO A 76 -20.51 -5.02 17.87
N GLN A 77 -19.21 -5.25 17.98
CA GLN A 77 -18.22 -4.21 18.27
C GLN A 77 -17.59 -3.67 16.99
N PHE A 78 -17.80 -4.35 15.87
CA PHE A 78 -17.25 -4.01 14.58
C PHE A 78 -18.36 -3.67 13.60
N TYR A 79 -18.07 -2.67 12.78
CA TYR A 79 -18.92 -2.26 11.68
C TYR A 79 -18.09 -2.14 10.43
N VAL A 80 -18.65 -2.52 9.30
CA VAL A 80 -18.03 -2.32 7.99
C VAL A 80 -18.82 -1.36 7.13
N LYS A 81 -18.15 -0.54 6.34
CA LYS A 81 -18.76 0.30 5.31
C LYS A 81 -18.02 0.07 4.00
N ALA A 82 -18.73 -0.23 2.92
CA ALA A 82 -18.12 -0.32 1.60
C ALA A 82 -17.41 1.01 1.26
N SER A 83 -16.17 0.92 0.80
CA SER A 83 -15.36 2.08 0.44
C SER A 83 -15.96 2.78 -0.79
N ASN A 84 -15.85 4.12 -0.84
CA ASN A 84 -16.37 4.97 -1.91
C ASN A 84 -17.89 4.88 -2.13
N THR A 85 -18.64 4.47 -1.11
CA THR A 85 -20.11 4.43 -1.17
C THR A 85 -20.75 5.31 -0.09
N ILE A 86 -22.00 5.69 -0.32
CA ILE A 86 -22.87 6.35 0.67
C ILE A 86 -23.61 5.35 1.56
N GLU A 87 -23.26 4.06 1.48
CA GLU A 87 -23.99 3.01 2.18
C GLU A 87 -23.83 3.11 3.69
N ARG A 88 -24.83 2.58 4.39
CA ARG A 88 -24.82 2.50 5.85
C ARG A 88 -23.77 1.49 6.32
N ARG A 89 -23.28 1.69 7.53
CA ARG A 89 -22.42 0.74 8.24
C ARG A 89 -23.20 -0.54 8.56
N LEU A 90 -22.61 -1.70 8.30
CA LEU A 90 -23.17 -3.01 8.61
C LEU A 90 -22.53 -3.58 9.88
N PRO A 91 -23.32 -4.04 10.87
CA PRO A 91 -22.78 -4.65 12.08
C PRO A 91 -22.20 -6.04 11.77
N ILE A 92 -20.96 -6.27 12.19
CA ILE A 92 -20.24 -7.53 12.03
C ILE A 92 -20.16 -8.26 13.37
N ILE A 93 -20.62 -9.51 13.38
CA ILE A 93 -20.51 -10.43 14.53
C ILE A 93 -19.19 -11.19 14.45
N ASN A 94 -18.94 -11.86 13.33
CA ASN A 94 -17.72 -12.65 13.12
C ASN A 94 -16.94 -12.12 11.92
N ALA A 95 -15.63 -12.01 12.09
CA ALA A 95 -14.67 -11.69 11.04
C ALA A 95 -13.70 -12.86 10.86
N TYR A 96 -13.73 -13.47 9.68
CA TYR A 96 -12.89 -14.62 9.34
C TYR A 96 -11.69 -14.14 8.52
N PHE A 97 -10.52 -14.07 9.15
CA PHE A 97 -9.26 -13.65 8.53
C PHE A 97 -8.57 -14.83 7.84
N PRO A 98 -7.77 -14.56 6.79
CA PRO A 98 -6.94 -15.59 6.18
C PRO A 98 -5.80 -15.99 7.13
N ASP A 99 -5.23 -17.17 6.92
CA ASP A 99 -4.11 -17.68 7.71
C ASP A 99 -2.92 -16.71 7.73
N GLY A 100 -2.22 -16.64 8.87
CA GLY A 100 -1.03 -15.79 9.06
C GLY A 100 -1.32 -14.34 9.43
N VAL A 101 -2.59 -13.91 9.47
CA VAL A 101 -2.96 -12.56 9.95
C VAL A 101 -3.15 -12.58 11.47
N ASN A 102 -2.25 -11.90 12.21
CA ASN A 102 -2.37 -11.76 13.66
C ASN A 102 -3.49 -10.78 14.04
N THR A 103 -4.70 -11.29 14.28
CA THR A 103 -5.90 -10.48 14.57
C THR A 103 -5.77 -9.58 15.81
N THR A 104 -4.91 -9.93 16.77
CA THR A 104 -4.67 -9.09 17.95
C THR A 104 -4.00 -7.77 17.60
N GLU A 105 -3.19 -7.71 16.53
CA GLU A 105 -2.56 -6.47 16.06
C GLU A 105 -3.54 -5.54 15.33
N PHE A 106 -4.68 -6.06 14.89
CA PHE A 106 -5.72 -5.31 14.18
C PHE A 106 -6.72 -4.66 15.14
N LEU A 107 -7.25 -5.43 16.09
CA LEU A 107 -8.55 -5.08 16.69
C LEU A 107 -8.48 -4.13 17.88
N PHE A 108 -7.30 -3.90 18.48
CA PHE A 108 -7.19 -3.23 19.78
C PHE A 108 -6.66 -1.79 19.76
N GLN A 109 -6.37 -1.21 18.58
CA GLN A 109 -5.82 0.14 18.52
C GLN A 109 -6.86 1.13 17.98
N LYS A 110 -7.25 2.06 18.86
CA LYS A 110 -8.41 2.97 18.77
C LYS A 110 -8.37 3.97 17.60
N ASP A 111 -7.20 4.15 16.98
CA ASP A 111 -6.95 5.20 15.98
C ASP A 111 -6.55 4.64 14.60
N ASN A 112 -6.69 3.33 14.39
CA ASN A 112 -6.20 2.68 13.16
C ASN A 112 -7.30 2.53 12.12
N TYR A 113 -7.10 3.18 10.97
CA TYR A 113 -7.88 2.89 9.78
C TYR A 113 -7.50 1.51 9.22
N ILE A 114 -8.47 0.59 9.21
CA ILE A 114 -8.32 -0.72 8.61
C ILE A 114 -9.23 -0.79 7.39
N VAL A 115 -8.67 -1.25 6.27
CA VAL A 115 -9.42 -1.58 5.07
C VAL A 115 -9.36 -3.08 4.86
N LEU A 116 -10.51 -3.70 4.62
CA LEU A 116 -10.66 -5.12 4.37
C LEU A 116 -11.10 -5.33 2.94
N PHE A 117 -10.48 -6.27 2.23
CA PHE A 117 -11.05 -6.81 1.00
C PHE A 117 -11.72 -8.14 1.35
N GLY A 118 -13.02 -8.22 1.14
CA GLY A 118 -13.83 -9.31 1.71
C GLY A 118 -15.20 -9.44 1.09
N MET A 119 -15.98 -10.36 1.63
CA MET A 119 -17.39 -10.56 1.32
C MET A 119 -18.19 -10.56 2.61
N VAL A 120 -19.24 -9.73 2.66
CA VAL A 120 -20.18 -9.68 3.79
C VAL A 120 -21.33 -10.65 3.52
N VAL A 121 -21.65 -11.50 4.49
CA VAL A 121 -22.73 -12.49 4.41
C VAL A 121 -23.68 -12.36 5.61
N PRO A 122 -24.98 -12.65 5.48
CA PRO A 122 -25.91 -12.58 6.61
C PRO A 122 -25.52 -13.56 7.72
N HIS A 123 -25.76 -13.19 8.98
CA HIS A 123 -25.59 -14.10 10.10
C HIS A 123 -26.81 -15.03 10.23
N GLU A 124 -26.59 -16.35 10.37
CA GLU A 124 -27.67 -17.35 10.38
C GLU A 124 -28.66 -17.18 11.54
N GLN A 125 -28.16 -16.85 12.74
CA GLN A 125 -28.98 -16.77 13.95
C GLN A 125 -29.53 -15.36 14.28
N TYR A 126 -28.96 -14.31 13.69
CA TYR A 126 -29.21 -12.93 14.13
C TYR A 126 -29.58 -12.04 12.95
N SER A 127 -30.88 -11.84 12.74
CA SER A 127 -31.39 -10.96 11.67
C SER A 127 -30.82 -9.54 11.78
N GLY A 128 -30.47 -8.96 10.63
CA GLY A 128 -29.84 -7.63 10.54
C GLY A 128 -28.36 -7.58 10.96
N ASN A 129 -27.77 -8.72 11.30
CA ASN A 129 -26.34 -8.83 11.60
C ASN A 129 -25.63 -9.66 10.54
N TYR A 130 -24.32 -9.47 10.42
CA TYR A 130 -23.53 -10.04 9.34
C TYR A 130 -22.25 -10.69 9.85
N ASN A 131 -21.71 -11.58 9.04
CA ASN A 131 -20.33 -12.03 9.11
C ASN A 131 -19.54 -11.45 7.93
N ILE A 132 -18.23 -11.40 8.05
CA ILE A 132 -17.34 -11.03 6.94
C ILE A 132 -16.27 -12.11 6.74
N GLN A 133 -16.15 -12.59 5.49
CA GLN A 133 -15.03 -13.39 5.04
C GLN A 133 -13.98 -12.46 4.44
N ILE A 134 -12.80 -12.42 5.04
CA ILE A 134 -11.73 -11.49 4.66
C ILE A 134 -10.70 -12.25 3.82
N PHE A 135 -10.35 -11.69 2.67
CA PHE A 135 -9.30 -12.22 1.79
C PHE A 135 -8.01 -11.43 1.90
N ARG A 136 -8.11 -10.11 2.14
CA ARG A 136 -6.94 -9.24 2.39
C ARG A 136 -7.28 -8.21 3.46
N ALA A 137 -6.30 -7.88 4.28
CA ALA A 137 -6.42 -6.84 5.28
C ALA A 137 -5.32 -5.81 5.08
N TYR A 138 -5.69 -4.54 5.12
CA TYR A 138 -4.79 -3.41 4.95
C TYR A 138 -4.85 -2.53 6.18
N LYS A 139 -3.67 -2.09 6.65
CA LYS A 139 -3.56 -1.21 7.81
C LYS A 139 -3.00 0.14 7.41
N GLY A 140 -3.70 1.20 7.79
CA GLY A 140 -3.29 2.58 7.56
C GLY A 140 -1.96 2.88 8.24
N MET A 141 -1.05 3.50 7.50
CA MET A 141 0.23 3.94 8.04
C MET A 141 0.05 5.15 8.95
N PRO A 142 0.78 5.25 10.08
CA PRO A 142 0.61 6.35 11.03
C PRO A 142 1.04 7.68 10.42
N LEU A 143 0.25 8.73 10.66
CA LEU A 143 0.60 10.12 10.36
C LEU A 143 0.29 10.96 11.59
N THR A 144 1.16 11.94 11.89
CA THR A 144 1.00 12.81 13.06
C THR A 144 -0.15 13.80 12.92
N ASN A 145 -0.54 14.11 11.69
CA ASN A 145 -1.65 15.01 11.41
C ASN A 145 -2.91 14.19 11.17
N SER A 146 -3.94 14.47 11.98
CA SER A 146 -5.31 14.02 11.71
C SER A 146 -5.75 14.60 10.37
N ILE A 147 -6.10 13.72 9.42
CA ILE A 147 -6.64 14.12 8.11
C ILE A 147 -8.09 13.67 8.02
N SER A 148 -8.83 14.36 7.15
CA SER A 148 -10.24 14.13 6.85
C SER A 148 -10.52 12.65 6.51
N PRO A 149 -11.42 11.96 7.22
CA PRO A 149 -11.76 10.56 6.98
C PRO A 149 -12.56 10.32 5.69
N HIS A 150 -12.80 11.36 4.88
CA HIS A 150 -13.74 11.34 3.75
C HIS A 150 -13.08 11.32 2.37
N LEU A 151 -11.81 10.98 2.26
CA LEU A 151 -11.15 10.85 0.96
C LEU A 151 -11.46 9.51 0.31
N ASP A 152 -11.59 9.54 -1.01
CA ASP A 152 -11.76 8.36 -1.85
C ASP A 152 -10.56 7.42 -1.72
N LEU A 153 -10.85 6.12 -1.74
CA LEU A 153 -9.88 5.05 -1.66
C LEU A 153 -9.54 4.54 -3.06
N PHE A 154 -8.25 4.41 -3.33
CA PHE A 154 -7.71 3.96 -4.60
C PHE A 154 -6.78 2.77 -4.39
N ALA A 155 -6.78 1.85 -5.35
CA ALA A 155 -5.74 0.85 -5.51
C ALA A 155 -4.71 1.36 -6.51
N ILE A 156 -3.44 1.29 -6.17
CA ILE A 156 -2.36 1.60 -7.12
C ILE A 156 -2.08 0.35 -7.97
N GLY A 157 -1.88 0.53 -9.27
CA GLY A 157 -1.53 -0.55 -10.18
C GLY A 157 -0.50 -0.13 -11.23
N ASP A 158 0.12 -1.14 -11.84
CA ASP A 158 0.98 -0.99 -13.01
C ASP A 158 0.20 -1.46 -14.26
N ASN A 159 0.10 -0.60 -15.27
CA ASN A 159 -0.60 -0.94 -16.53
C ASN A 159 0.26 -1.80 -17.47
N GLY A 160 1.48 -2.16 -17.08
CA GLY A 160 2.41 -2.97 -17.86
C GLY A 160 3.11 -2.21 -18.98
N VAL A 161 2.78 -0.93 -19.20
CA VAL A 161 3.43 -0.12 -20.23
C VAL A 161 4.87 0.15 -19.79
N ARG A 162 5.82 -0.18 -20.66
CA ARG A 162 7.24 0.11 -20.48
C ARG A 162 7.64 1.08 -21.57
N GLY A 163 7.66 2.37 -21.27
CA GLY A 163 8.07 3.35 -22.27
C GLY A 163 9.59 3.34 -22.44
N VAL A 164 10.03 3.67 -23.65
CA VAL A 164 11.46 3.73 -24.01
C VAL A 164 12.10 5.05 -23.55
N LYS A 165 11.31 6.11 -23.42
CA LYS A 165 11.75 7.45 -23.02
C LYS A 165 10.81 8.04 -21.97
N ALA A 166 11.37 8.51 -20.87
CA ALA A 166 10.63 9.14 -19.79
C ALA A 166 9.96 10.46 -20.22
N PRO A 167 8.80 10.83 -19.63
CA PRO A 167 8.07 10.10 -18.59
C PRO A 167 7.25 8.95 -19.19
N CYS A 168 7.33 7.77 -18.57
CA CYS A 168 6.54 6.60 -18.96
C CYS A 168 5.50 6.38 -17.86
N PRO A 169 4.26 6.87 -18.01
CA PRO A 169 3.24 6.69 -16.98
C PRO A 169 2.76 5.24 -16.98
N ASN A 170 3.52 4.38 -16.32
CA ASN A 170 3.18 2.98 -16.12
C ASN A 170 2.33 2.76 -14.88
N ILE A 171 2.16 3.79 -14.05
CA ILE A 171 1.37 3.72 -12.82
C ILE A 171 0.01 4.38 -13.02
N TYR A 172 -1.04 3.69 -12.60
CA TYR A 172 -2.39 4.21 -12.51
C TYR A 172 -2.96 4.02 -11.11
N VAL A 173 -4.03 4.75 -10.81
CA VAL A 173 -4.86 4.52 -9.63
C VAL A 173 -6.26 4.13 -10.06
N GLY A 174 -6.75 3.02 -9.52
CA GLY A 174 -8.13 2.55 -9.70
C GLY A 174 -8.96 2.94 -8.48
N LEU A 175 -10.07 3.64 -8.67
CA LEU A 175 -11.01 3.94 -7.60
C LEU A 175 -11.67 2.63 -7.16
N VAL A 176 -11.43 2.22 -5.90
CA VAL A 176 -11.88 0.90 -5.44
C VAL A 176 -13.41 0.77 -5.46
N ASN A 177 -13.89 -0.45 -5.62
CA ASN A 177 -15.32 -0.80 -5.79
C ASN A 177 -15.97 -0.16 -7.04
N THR A 178 -15.16 0.32 -7.98
CA THR A 178 -15.61 0.83 -9.27
C THR A 178 -14.69 0.31 -10.39
N ASN A 179 -15.04 0.58 -11.65
CA ASN A 179 -14.17 0.31 -12.80
C ASN A 179 -13.39 1.56 -13.26
N ALA A 180 -13.39 2.64 -12.47
CA ALA A 180 -12.75 3.89 -12.84
C ALA A 180 -11.24 3.82 -12.57
N ASN A 181 -10.43 4.06 -13.61
CA ASN A 181 -8.98 4.11 -13.54
C ASN A 181 -8.47 5.46 -14.04
N PHE A 182 -7.43 5.97 -13.40
CA PHE A 182 -6.82 7.26 -13.71
C PHE A 182 -5.31 7.10 -13.86
N THR A 183 -4.77 7.60 -14.96
CA THR A 183 -3.32 7.65 -15.18
C THR A 183 -2.70 8.75 -14.32
N MET A 184 -1.59 8.46 -13.65
CA MET A 184 -0.85 9.44 -12.87
C MET A 184 0.34 9.97 -13.65
N ILE A 185 0.58 11.28 -13.59
CA ILE A 185 1.81 11.90 -14.13
C ILE A 185 2.92 11.90 -13.07
N GLY A 186 2.53 11.91 -11.80
CA GLY A 186 3.42 11.83 -10.65
C GLY A 186 2.64 11.56 -9.37
N VAL A 187 3.37 11.41 -8.27
CA VAL A 187 2.81 11.19 -6.94
C VAL A 187 3.54 12.03 -5.91
N THR A 188 2.78 12.60 -4.97
CA THR A 188 3.29 13.25 -3.77
C THR A 188 2.69 12.56 -2.55
N GLU A 189 3.43 12.54 -1.44
CA GLU A 189 3.05 11.83 -0.23
C GLU A 189 3.73 12.47 1.00
N PRO A 190 3.14 12.37 2.20
CA PRO A 190 3.65 13.05 3.38
C PRO A 190 4.73 12.27 4.14
N TYR A 191 4.86 10.96 3.95
CA TYR A 191 5.68 10.10 4.81
C TYR A 191 7.17 10.40 4.68
N THR A 192 7.70 10.59 3.47
CA THR A 192 9.15 10.86 3.29
C THR A 192 9.61 12.20 3.89
N SER A 193 8.68 13.14 4.10
CA SER A 193 8.99 14.45 4.69
C SER A 193 8.69 14.52 6.18
N THR A 194 7.76 13.72 6.69
CA THR A 194 7.31 13.78 8.10
C THR A 194 7.89 12.69 9.00
N VAL A 195 8.33 11.57 8.42
CA VAL A 195 8.91 10.45 9.18
C VAL A 195 10.41 10.45 9.00
N THR A 196 11.13 10.74 10.08
CA THR A 196 12.60 10.71 10.10
C THR A 196 13.09 9.31 9.75
N ARG A 197 14.06 9.18 8.83
CA ARG A 197 14.61 7.89 8.36
C ARG A 197 13.56 6.91 7.81
N PHE A 198 12.51 7.43 7.19
CA PHE A 198 11.50 6.61 6.52
C PHE A 198 12.09 5.73 5.41
N ASP A 199 11.65 4.46 5.35
CA ASP A 199 12.06 3.52 4.29
C ASP A 199 11.41 3.86 2.94
N LYS A 200 11.99 4.85 2.24
CA LYS A 200 11.51 5.27 0.92
C LYS A 200 11.62 4.15 -0.12
N ALA A 201 12.61 3.27 -0.01
CA ALA A 201 12.83 2.20 -0.99
C ALA A 201 11.73 1.15 -0.88
N TRP A 202 11.40 0.69 0.34
CA TRP A 202 10.25 -0.17 0.60
C TRP A 202 8.96 0.49 0.13
N TYR A 203 8.69 1.71 0.56
CA TYR A 203 7.42 2.39 0.25
C TYR A 203 7.22 2.55 -1.27
N ASN A 204 8.24 3.02 -1.99
CA ASN A 204 8.18 3.14 -3.45
C ASN A 204 8.06 1.79 -4.16
N GLY A 205 8.71 0.74 -3.63
CA GLY A 205 8.59 -0.62 -4.19
C GLY A 205 7.16 -1.16 -4.16
N ARG A 206 6.33 -0.71 -3.21
CA ARG A 206 4.93 -1.13 -3.13
C ARG A 206 4.03 -0.52 -4.21
N PHE A 207 4.45 0.54 -4.91
CA PHE A 207 3.70 1.07 -6.05
C PHE A 207 3.70 0.12 -7.26
N TYR A 208 4.72 -0.73 -7.36
CA TYR A 208 4.92 -1.63 -8.49
C TYR A 208 4.69 -3.10 -8.13
N SER A 209 4.33 -3.39 -6.88
CA SER A 209 4.06 -4.74 -6.42
C SER A 209 2.62 -5.13 -6.72
N PRO A 210 2.32 -6.37 -7.14
CA PRO A 210 0.95 -6.87 -7.24
C PRO A 210 0.22 -6.85 -5.87
N ASN A 211 0.99 -6.79 -4.79
CA ASN A 211 0.55 -6.61 -3.41
C ASN A 211 0.61 -5.13 -3.05
N ALA A 212 -0.08 -4.31 -3.85
CA ALA A 212 0.04 -2.86 -3.84
C ALA A 212 -0.48 -2.22 -2.54
N LEU A 213 -0.03 -0.98 -2.29
CA LEU A 213 -0.67 -0.08 -1.33
C LEU A 213 -2.08 0.26 -1.81
N LEU A 214 -3.02 0.36 -0.87
CA LEU A 214 -4.19 1.21 -1.09
C LEU A 214 -3.85 2.62 -0.61
N VAL A 215 -4.43 3.62 -1.23
CA VAL A 215 -4.19 5.01 -0.90
C VAL A 215 -5.47 5.81 -0.87
N GLN A 216 -5.55 6.76 0.04
CA GLN A 216 -6.51 7.85 -0.04
C GLN A 216 -5.80 9.09 -0.56
N GLY A 217 -6.44 9.83 -1.46
CA GLY A 217 -5.83 10.99 -2.06
C GLY A 217 -6.72 11.69 -3.07
N SER A 218 -6.12 12.63 -3.79
CA SER A 218 -6.80 13.38 -4.84
C SER A 218 -5.81 13.86 -5.90
N PHE A 219 -6.27 13.98 -7.13
CA PHE A 219 -5.53 14.66 -8.19
C PHE A 219 -5.54 16.18 -8.00
N ASP A 220 -4.41 16.82 -8.25
CA ASP A 220 -4.36 18.27 -8.50
C ASP A 220 -4.66 18.60 -9.97
N ASP A 221 -4.67 19.90 -10.28
CA ASP A 221 -4.96 20.40 -11.63
C ASP A 221 -3.90 20.00 -12.67
N SER A 222 -2.71 19.57 -12.23
CA SER A 222 -1.59 19.13 -13.07
C SER A 222 -1.60 17.61 -13.34
N GLY A 223 -2.50 16.86 -12.70
CA GLY A 223 -2.56 15.40 -12.82
C GLY A 223 -1.57 14.66 -11.93
N VAL A 224 -0.99 15.34 -10.94
CA VAL A 224 -0.20 14.70 -9.87
C VAL A 224 -1.18 14.20 -8.80
N PHE A 225 -0.99 12.94 -8.38
CA PHE A 225 -1.82 12.34 -7.34
C PHE A 225 -1.22 12.65 -5.96
N ASN A 226 -1.97 13.38 -5.15
CA ASN A 226 -1.58 13.74 -3.79
C ASN A 226 -2.11 12.70 -2.81
N ILE A 227 -1.24 11.82 -2.33
CA ILE A 227 -1.57 10.81 -1.31
C ILE A 227 -1.71 11.51 0.03
N ALA A 228 -2.86 11.31 0.66
CA ALA A 228 -3.12 11.71 2.04
C ALA A 228 -2.85 10.57 3.03
N HIS A 229 -3.24 9.35 2.68
CA HIS A 229 -2.97 8.14 3.48
C HIS A 229 -2.60 6.96 2.61
N SER A 230 -1.76 6.10 3.15
CA SER A 230 -1.39 4.82 2.58
C SER A 230 -1.74 3.69 3.52
N PHE A 231 -2.21 2.59 2.94
CA PHE A 231 -2.62 1.38 3.65
C PHE A 231 -1.81 0.21 3.13
N VAL A 232 -1.11 -0.45 4.05
CA VAL A 232 -0.20 -1.56 3.75
C VAL A 232 -0.95 -2.87 3.85
N LEU A 233 -0.82 -3.72 2.83
CA LEU A 233 -1.32 -5.10 2.87
C LEU A 233 -0.61 -5.91 3.95
N LEU A 234 -1.36 -6.70 4.72
CA LEU A 234 -0.83 -7.57 5.76
C LEU A 234 -1.09 -9.06 5.47
N PRO A 235 -0.18 -9.96 5.87
CA PRO A 235 1.14 -9.65 6.45
C PRO A 235 2.08 -9.00 5.41
N ASP A 236 3.02 -8.19 5.91
CA ASP A 236 4.10 -7.62 5.10
C ASP A 236 5.43 -8.09 5.71
N PRO A 237 6.39 -8.58 4.91
CA PRO A 237 6.21 -9.01 3.53
C PRO A 237 5.22 -10.20 3.46
N LEU A 238 4.54 -10.35 2.33
CA LEU A 238 3.59 -11.46 2.13
C LEU A 238 4.29 -12.82 2.16
N TYR A 239 5.51 -12.85 1.63
CA TYR A 239 6.39 -14.01 1.65
C TYR A 239 7.53 -13.72 2.63
N GLY A 240 7.91 -14.71 3.44
CA GLY A 240 9.07 -14.60 4.31
C GLY A 240 10.34 -14.25 3.53
N CYS A 241 11.31 -13.63 4.19
CA CYS A 241 12.57 -13.29 3.55
C CYS A 241 13.40 -14.56 3.26
N PRO A 242 14.19 -14.55 2.17
CA PRO A 242 15.15 -15.62 1.91
C PRO A 242 16.11 -15.78 3.11
N LEU A 243 16.52 -17.02 3.37
CA LEU A 243 17.56 -17.27 4.36
C LEU A 243 18.83 -16.51 3.97
N ILE A 244 19.33 -15.71 4.89
CA ILE A 244 20.57 -14.97 4.71
C ILE A 244 21.72 -15.98 4.77
N SER A 245 22.44 -16.15 3.66
CA SER A 245 23.75 -16.79 3.74
C SER A 245 24.65 -15.85 4.53
N ASN A 246 25.12 -16.31 5.69
CA ASN A 246 26.11 -15.60 6.48
C ASN A 246 27.48 -16.03 5.98
N PRO A 247 28.12 -15.30 5.04
CA PRO A 247 29.49 -15.63 4.70
C PRO A 247 30.33 -15.49 5.97
N LEU A 248 31.25 -16.43 6.15
CA LEU A 248 32.29 -16.30 7.17
C LEU A 248 33.19 -15.14 6.72
N CYS A 249 33.17 -14.05 7.47
CA CYS A 249 34.08 -12.94 7.23
C CYS A 249 35.48 -13.32 7.72
N GLU A 250 36.48 -13.13 6.86
CA GLU A 250 37.87 -13.40 7.21
C GLU A 250 38.44 -12.31 8.15
N GLY A 251 39.31 -12.74 9.06
CA GLY A 251 40.00 -11.88 10.02
C GLY A 251 39.05 -11.14 10.95
N ASN A 252 39.25 -9.83 11.08
CA ASN A 252 38.44 -8.95 11.93
C ASN A 252 37.30 -8.25 11.16
N SER A 253 36.95 -8.75 9.96
CA SER A 253 35.88 -8.16 9.15
C SER A 253 34.50 -8.51 9.71
N VAL A 254 33.51 -7.67 9.46
CA VAL A 254 32.12 -7.87 9.88
C VAL A 254 31.19 -8.01 8.67
N ASN A 255 30.16 -8.84 8.82
CA ASN A 255 29.10 -8.96 7.82
C ASN A 255 28.34 -7.64 7.71
N VAL A 256 28.03 -7.24 6.48
CA VAL A 256 27.22 -6.07 6.17
C VAL A 256 26.07 -6.45 5.27
N TYR A 257 24.99 -5.68 5.35
CA TYR A 257 23.75 -5.98 4.67
C TYR A 257 23.19 -4.76 3.94
N ILE A 258 22.47 -5.05 2.85
CA ILE A 258 21.56 -4.11 2.20
C ILE A 258 20.12 -4.56 2.44
N ARG A 259 19.20 -3.60 2.55
CA ARG A 259 17.77 -3.86 2.70
C ARG A 259 17.08 -3.59 1.37
N ASP A 260 16.29 -4.56 0.89
CA ASP A 260 15.53 -4.40 -0.36
C ASP A 260 14.14 -3.79 -0.13
N SER A 261 13.39 -3.62 -1.22
CA SER A 261 12.02 -3.08 -1.19
C SER A 261 10.98 -4.01 -0.55
N ASN A 262 11.33 -5.27 -0.27
CA ASN A 262 10.52 -6.22 0.49
C ASN A 262 10.94 -6.26 1.97
N ARG A 263 11.77 -5.31 2.41
CA ARG A 263 12.32 -5.26 3.78
C ARG A 263 13.24 -6.43 4.12
N CYS A 264 13.67 -7.20 3.12
CA CYS A 264 14.58 -8.31 3.32
C CYS A 264 16.03 -7.82 3.33
N LEU A 265 16.82 -8.35 4.26
CA LEU A 265 18.24 -8.11 4.30
C LEU A 265 18.94 -9.10 3.37
N HIS A 266 19.84 -8.58 2.55
CA HIS A 266 20.73 -9.37 1.70
C HIS A 266 22.16 -9.12 2.13
N SER A 267 23.00 -10.16 2.09
CA SER A 267 24.43 -10.00 2.34
C SER A 267 25.04 -9.05 1.31
N ASP A 268 25.72 -8.02 1.81
CA ASP A 268 26.54 -7.08 1.05
C ASP A 268 28.05 -7.41 1.23
N GLY A 269 28.32 -8.65 1.62
CA GLY A 269 29.64 -9.18 1.91
C GLY A 269 30.18 -8.77 3.28
N CYS A 270 31.50 -8.66 3.36
CA CYS A 270 32.22 -8.29 4.57
C CYS A 270 32.87 -6.91 4.40
N THR A 271 33.06 -6.23 5.52
CA THR A 271 33.84 -4.99 5.56
C THR A 271 34.67 -4.89 6.83
N THR A 272 35.76 -4.13 6.77
CA THR A 272 36.56 -3.84 7.96
C THR A 272 35.76 -2.95 8.91
N PRO A 273 35.60 -3.31 10.19
CA PRO A 273 34.90 -2.47 11.16
C PRO A 273 35.66 -1.15 11.34
N GLY A 274 34.93 -0.05 11.48
CA GLY A 274 35.49 1.28 11.68
C GLY A 274 34.73 2.08 12.73
N PHE A 275 35.08 3.36 12.87
CA PHE A 275 34.40 4.25 13.81
C PHE A 275 32.97 4.52 13.37
N CYS A 276 32.02 4.30 14.28
CA CYS A 276 30.61 4.55 14.07
C CYS A 276 30.13 5.69 14.96
N SER A 277 29.19 6.48 14.44
CA SER A 277 28.48 7.45 15.26
C SER A 277 27.69 6.73 16.36
N LEU A 278 27.78 7.21 17.59
CA LEU A 278 26.99 6.73 18.73
C LEU A 278 25.58 7.35 18.78
N ILE A 279 25.24 8.20 17.79
CA ILE A 279 23.94 8.86 17.72
C ILE A 279 22.91 7.86 17.17
N VAL A 280 22.01 7.42 18.04
CA VAL A 280 20.85 6.58 17.69
C VAL A 280 19.65 7.50 17.46
N PRO A 281 19.07 7.55 16.25
CA PRO A 281 17.93 8.42 15.97
C PRO A 281 16.64 7.85 16.59
N SER A 282 15.69 8.73 16.90
CA SER A 282 14.32 8.34 17.29
C SER A 282 13.39 8.33 16.08
N CYS A 283 12.36 7.47 16.10
CA CYS A 283 11.29 7.45 15.11
C CYS A 283 10.07 8.26 15.56
N SER A 284 9.27 8.71 14.59
CA SER A 284 7.98 9.35 14.85
C SER A 284 6.98 8.37 15.52
N PRO A 285 5.96 8.85 16.25
CA PRO A 285 4.95 7.98 16.87
C PRO A 285 4.31 7.01 15.87
N GLY A 286 4.13 5.75 16.29
CA GLY A 286 3.63 4.68 15.42
C GLY A 286 4.70 3.97 14.58
N TYR A 287 5.95 4.44 14.63
CA TYR A 287 7.10 3.82 13.98
C TYR A 287 8.12 3.30 15.00
N ARG A 288 8.85 2.24 14.62
CA ARG A 288 9.95 1.64 15.38
C ARG A 288 11.24 1.77 14.60
N LEU A 289 12.32 1.89 15.36
CA LEU A 289 13.66 1.88 14.83
C LEU A 289 14.10 0.44 14.52
N VAL A 290 14.52 0.22 13.29
CA VAL A 290 15.19 -1.01 12.84
C VAL A 290 16.63 -0.65 12.50
N SER A 291 17.56 -1.53 12.85
CA SER A 291 18.98 -1.34 12.52
C SER A 291 19.64 -2.59 12.03
N TYR A 292 20.61 -2.43 11.11
CA TYR A 292 21.45 -3.52 10.60
C TYR A 292 22.85 -3.00 10.25
N PRO A 293 23.91 -3.82 10.37
CA PRO A 293 25.25 -3.43 9.95
C PRO A 293 25.31 -3.15 8.44
N ALA A 294 25.84 -2.00 8.05
CA ALA A 294 25.95 -1.59 6.66
C ALA A 294 27.36 -1.09 6.32
N ARG A 295 27.67 -1.05 5.02
CA ARG A 295 28.90 -0.42 4.51
C ARG A 295 28.96 1.07 4.85
N PRO A 296 30.17 1.67 4.89
CA PRO A 296 31.47 1.05 4.62
C PRO A 296 32.13 0.39 5.84
N ASN A 297 31.72 0.69 7.06
CA ASN A 297 32.49 0.34 8.28
C ASN A 297 31.76 -0.66 9.20
N GLY A 298 30.71 -1.32 8.72
CA GLY A 298 29.87 -2.17 9.56
C GLY A 298 29.00 -1.39 10.54
N CYS A 299 28.88 -0.07 10.35
CA CYS A 299 28.09 0.77 11.22
C CYS A 299 26.60 0.50 11.06
N PRO A 300 25.79 0.68 12.13
CA PRO A 300 24.36 0.47 12.04
C PRO A 300 23.75 1.49 11.07
N SER A 301 23.09 0.99 10.03
CA SER A 301 22.10 1.74 9.27
C SER A 301 20.78 1.71 10.02
N PHE A 302 20.10 2.85 10.09
CA PHE A 302 18.87 3.02 10.86
C PHE A 302 17.71 3.36 9.93
N VAL A 303 16.58 2.67 10.10
CA VAL A 303 15.35 2.86 9.33
C VAL A 303 14.14 2.87 10.28
N CYS A 304 13.19 3.76 10.03
CA CYS A 304 11.94 3.83 10.78
C CYS A 304 10.80 3.14 10.01
N GLU A 305 10.20 2.13 10.65
CA GLU A 305 9.15 1.28 10.06
C GLU A 305 7.88 1.32 10.89
N CYS A 306 6.72 1.10 10.28
CA CYS A 306 5.46 1.07 11.02
C CYS A 306 5.47 -0.06 12.07
N ASN A 307 5.04 0.24 13.30
CA ASN A 307 5.08 -0.70 14.43
C ASN A 307 4.27 -1.97 14.22
N PHE A 308 3.24 -1.90 13.38
CA PHE A 308 2.38 -3.04 13.06
C PHE A 308 2.95 -3.97 11.99
N LEU A 309 4.07 -3.61 11.35
CA LEU A 309 4.72 -4.49 10.39
C LEU A 309 5.47 -5.58 11.16
N SER A 310 5.28 -6.83 10.72
CA SER A 310 5.91 -7.98 11.34
C SER A 310 7.43 -7.79 11.45
N GLN A 311 7.99 -8.34 12.53
CA GLN A 311 9.43 -8.40 12.68
C GLN A 311 9.95 -9.45 11.70
N ILE A 312 10.84 -9.02 10.81
CA ILE A 312 11.58 -9.91 9.94
C ILE A 312 12.77 -10.39 10.78
N SER A 313 12.74 -11.66 11.17
CA SER A 313 13.82 -12.37 11.86
C SER A 313 14.72 -13.07 10.86
#